data_AF-A0A815SSJ5-F1
#
_entry.id   AF-A0A815SSJ5-F1
#
_cell.length_a   1.000
_cell.length_b   1.000
_cell.length_c   1.000
_cell.angle_alpha   90.00
_cell.angle_beta   90.00
_cell.angle_gamma   90.00
#
_symmetry.space_group_name_H-M   'P 1'
#
loop_
_entity.id
_entity.type
_entity.pdbx_description
1 polymer ?
#
loop_
_entity_poly.entity_id
_entity_poly.type
_entity_poly.pdbx_seq_one_letter_code
_entity_poly.pdbx_strand_id
1 'polypeptide(L)'
;MAILLQILCKQFRLPSNFETELNHMLKEESVSIVDQYFLEQNIFIQPHYFYPELLNIGGAREKFAAQIDRDNADLFAYLPPSSSTEELLLNALEAQNSRWSGYVYHFTHLENAVTILRQRKLKSRQQLLSHFKDSSALNVIRGTRAQVKEFVRFYFRPLTPTQRCNENLGSSELVQRFGNRPICPIPIFFRFNLRSLLSSNKLRWKVSLGNLASPHTEFDCTPEIVKKFDFQYVYADLRTERGKYASQHELLIESELDFDLFNDNDISLFVQDENARVSLSTFLDGCRYPIHINTQYFFNYNPRVIIKHSLIVPKKISVSIYCPTKSVDDHAGELFIQIKSKTPTKTITGNLRGIYEREDAFTILGHKHISFIPESELLQYAVYYQYEKQIWLVYTNYNNPMFHAIEE
;
A
#
# COMPACT_ATOMS: atom_id res chain seq x y z
N MET A 1 -13.10 -22.91 11.39
CA MET A 1 -14.12 -23.65 10.61
C MET A 1 -15.54 -23.21 10.93
N ALA A 2 -16.08 -23.44 12.14
CA ALA A 2 -17.49 -23.16 12.46
C ALA A 2 -17.97 -21.72 12.14
N ILE A 3 -17.15 -20.71 12.43
CA ILE A 3 -17.47 -19.30 12.13
C ILE A 3 -17.47 -19.03 10.61
N LEU A 4 -16.59 -19.69 9.85
CA LEU A 4 -16.51 -19.55 8.38
C LEU A 4 -17.73 -20.19 7.70
N LEU A 5 -18.17 -21.34 8.24
CA LEU A 5 -19.37 -22.06 7.81
C LEU A 5 -20.65 -21.23 8.01
N GLN A 6 -20.83 -20.61 9.18
CA GLN A 6 -21.97 -19.72 9.43
C GLN A 6 -22.01 -18.53 8.48
N ILE A 7 -20.84 -17.97 8.13
CA ILE A 7 -20.74 -16.86 7.18
C ILE A 7 -21.13 -17.31 5.77
N LEU A 8 -20.63 -18.46 5.32
CA LEU A 8 -20.95 -19.03 4.00
C LEU A 8 -22.43 -19.42 3.88
N CYS A 9 -23.00 -20.14 4.85
CA CYS A 9 -24.42 -20.52 4.85
C CYS A 9 -25.34 -19.30 4.83
N LYS A 10 -24.98 -18.23 5.56
CA LYS A 10 -25.74 -16.98 5.60
C LYS A 10 -25.62 -16.17 4.30
N GLN A 11 -24.43 -16.15 3.69
CA GLN A 11 -24.16 -15.41 2.46
C GLN A 11 -24.83 -16.03 1.23
N PHE A 12 -24.95 -17.36 1.19
CA PHE A 12 -25.55 -18.10 0.08
C PHE A 12 -26.97 -18.61 0.36
N ARG A 13 -27.57 -18.26 1.51
CA ARG A 13 -28.90 -18.71 1.97
C ARG A 13 -29.07 -20.24 1.94
N LEU A 14 -28.04 -20.96 2.35
CA LEU A 14 -28.04 -22.42 2.36
C LEU A 14 -28.77 -22.94 3.60
N PRO A 15 -29.46 -24.09 3.51
CA PRO A 15 -30.26 -24.62 4.61
C PRO A 15 -29.38 -25.05 5.80
N SER A 16 -29.91 -24.98 7.01
CA SER A 16 -29.14 -25.12 8.27
C SER A 16 -28.52 -26.51 8.50
N ASN A 17 -29.06 -27.55 7.86
CA ASN A 17 -28.48 -28.89 7.85
C ASN A 17 -27.19 -28.99 7.01
N PHE A 18 -26.97 -28.05 6.08
CA PHE A 18 -25.79 -28.00 5.20
C PHE A 18 -24.49 -27.70 5.96
N GLU A 19 -24.60 -27.12 7.16
CA GLU A 19 -23.46 -26.81 8.02
C GLU A 19 -22.71 -28.06 8.49
N THR A 20 -23.39 -29.22 8.53
CA THR A 20 -22.77 -30.49 8.93
C THR A 20 -22.12 -31.19 7.74
N GLU A 21 -22.75 -31.15 6.56
CA GLU A 21 -22.23 -31.73 5.31
C GLU A 21 -21.02 -30.95 4.77
N LEU A 22 -21.07 -29.62 4.74
CA LEU A 22 -19.96 -28.79 4.26
C LEU A 22 -18.71 -28.93 5.15
N ASN A 23 -18.89 -29.18 6.45
CA ASN A 23 -17.79 -29.41 7.41
C ASN A 23 -17.16 -30.81 7.23
N HIS A 24 -17.90 -31.78 6.68
CA HIS A 24 -17.40 -33.09 6.27
C HIS A 24 -16.66 -33.00 4.93
N MET A 25 -17.24 -32.31 3.93
CA MET A 25 -16.65 -32.12 2.61
C MET A 25 -15.33 -31.34 2.66
N LEU A 26 -15.24 -30.29 3.48
CA LEU A 26 -14.02 -29.49 3.64
C LEU A 26 -12.92 -30.17 4.46
N LYS A 27 -13.24 -31.26 5.19
CA LYS A 27 -12.27 -32.01 5.98
C LYS A 27 -11.69 -33.23 5.25
N GLU A 28 -12.44 -33.82 4.32
CA GLU A 28 -12.05 -35.11 3.73
C GLU A 28 -11.93 -35.14 2.20
N GLU A 29 -12.42 -34.15 1.44
CA GLU A 29 -12.34 -34.20 -0.03
C GLU A 29 -12.01 -32.86 -0.72
N SER A 30 -11.56 -32.95 -1.98
CA SER A 30 -11.05 -31.82 -2.77
C SER A 30 -12.15 -30.86 -3.23
N VAL A 31 -11.77 -29.58 -3.40
CA VAL A 31 -12.60 -28.44 -3.86
C VAL A 31 -13.49 -28.76 -5.09
N SER A 32 -13.06 -29.68 -5.95
CA SER A 32 -13.79 -30.14 -7.14
C SER A 32 -15.18 -30.74 -6.86
N ILE A 33 -15.41 -31.34 -5.69
CA ILE A 33 -16.69 -31.97 -5.34
C ILE A 33 -17.72 -30.93 -4.88
N VAL A 34 -17.24 -29.85 -4.26
CA VAL A 34 -18.07 -28.71 -3.86
C VAL A 34 -18.62 -27.99 -5.10
N ASP A 35 -17.80 -27.81 -6.14
CA ASP A 35 -18.23 -27.19 -7.40
C ASP A 35 -19.27 -28.04 -8.16
N GLN A 36 -19.11 -29.36 -8.15
CA GLN A 36 -20.06 -30.28 -8.79
C GLN A 36 -21.43 -30.28 -8.09
N TYR A 37 -21.46 -30.21 -6.76
CA TYR A 37 -22.69 -30.12 -6.00
C TYR A 37 -23.45 -28.80 -6.26
N PHE A 38 -22.74 -27.66 -6.34
CA PHE A 38 -23.37 -26.38 -6.67
C PHE A 38 -24.01 -26.36 -8.06
N LEU A 39 -23.39 -27.03 -9.03
CA LEU A 39 -23.95 -27.25 -10.36
C LEU A 39 -25.22 -28.11 -10.31
N GLU A 40 -25.22 -29.21 -9.56
CA GLU A 40 -26.37 -30.11 -9.42
C GLU A 40 -27.57 -29.44 -8.71
N GLN A 41 -27.30 -28.53 -7.76
CA GLN A 41 -28.34 -27.76 -7.07
C GLN A 41 -28.77 -26.48 -7.78
N ASN A 42 -28.26 -26.22 -9.00
CA ASN A 42 -28.56 -25.03 -9.79
C ASN A 42 -28.23 -23.70 -9.06
N ILE A 43 -27.24 -23.73 -8.17
CA ILE A 43 -26.77 -22.57 -7.41
C ILE A 43 -25.71 -21.86 -8.26
N PHE A 44 -26.11 -20.76 -8.89
CA PHE A 44 -25.25 -20.03 -9.82
C PHE A 44 -24.22 -19.18 -9.06
N ILE A 45 -22.99 -19.69 -8.92
CA ILE A 45 -21.85 -18.90 -8.43
C ILE A 45 -21.33 -18.07 -9.61
N GLN A 46 -21.54 -16.76 -9.55
CA GLN A 46 -20.99 -15.82 -10.53
C GLN A 46 -19.46 -16.05 -10.68
N PRO A 47 -18.91 -16.20 -11.90
CA PRO A 47 -17.50 -16.57 -12.13
C PRO A 47 -16.46 -15.60 -11.55
N HIS A 48 -16.88 -14.44 -11.05
CA HIS A 48 -16.01 -13.39 -10.52
C HIS A 48 -15.73 -13.49 -9.01
N TYR A 49 -16.28 -14.51 -8.33
CA TYR A 49 -16.10 -14.67 -6.88
C TYR A 49 -14.93 -15.57 -6.45
N PHE A 50 -14.14 -16.08 -7.39
CA PHE A 50 -12.86 -16.72 -7.07
C PHE A 50 -11.70 -15.77 -7.33
N TYR A 51 -11.34 -14.97 -6.31
CA TYR A 51 -9.96 -14.53 -6.16
C TYR A 51 -9.34 -15.09 -4.86
N PRO A 52 -9.02 -16.40 -4.84
CA PRO A 52 -8.06 -16.96 -3.88
C PRO A 52 -6.76 -16.16 -3.89
N GLU A 53 -6.36 -15.59 -5.03
CA GLU A 53 -5.03 -15.05 -5.31
C GLU A 53 -4.56 -13.88 -4.41
N LEU A 54 -5.47 -13.12 -3.80
CA LEU A 54 -5.09 -11.96 -2.98
C LEU A 54 -4.99 -12.24 -1.48
N LEU A 55 -5.53 -13.38 -1.02
CA LEU A 55 -5.34 -13.87 0.36
C LEU A 55 -5.35 -15.41 0.39
N ASN A 56 -4.64 -16.11 -0.50
CA ASN A 56 -4.50 -17.56 -0.35
C ASN A 56 -3.49 -17.82 0.78
N ILE A 57 -4.08 -17.74 1.96
CA ILE A 57 -3.53 -17.86 3.30
C ILE A 57 -3.33 -19.36 3.54
N GLY A 58 -2.10 -19.85 3.33
CA GLY A 58 -1.70 -21.25 3.59
C GLY A 58 -1.76 -22.14 2.33
N GLY A 59 -0.60 -22.54 1.82
CA GLY A 59 -0.46 -23.56 0.76
C GLY A 59 0.36 -23.17 -0.48
N ALA A 60 0.54 -21.87 -0.76
CA ALA A 60 1.33 -21.43 -1.92
C ALA A 60 2.84 -21.69 -1.76
N ARG A 61 3.38 -21.58 -0.53
CA ARG A 61 4.78 -21.92 -0.26
C ARG A 61 5.05 -23.39 -0.53
N GLU A 62 4.21 -24.28 0.00
CA GLU A 62 4.32 -25.72 -0.20
C GLU A 62 4.30 -26.09 -1.69
N LYS A 63 3.44 -25.42 -2.47
CA LYS A 63 3.40 -25.57 -3.93
C LYS A 63 4.74 -25.29 -4.61
N PHE A 64 5.52 -24.32 -4.12
CA PHE A 64 6.80 -23.93 -4.70
C PHE A 64 8.02 -24.42 -3.92
N ALA A 65 7.84 -25.06 -2.77
CA ALA A 65 8.94 -25.40 -1.85
C ALA A 65 10.04 -26.20 -2.54
N ALA A 66 9.68 -27.27 -3.26
CA ALA A 66 10.66 -28.08 -4.00
C ALA A 66 11.38 -27.31 -5.12
N GLN A 67 10.76 -26.26 -5.70
CA GLN A 67 11.44 -25.41 -6.67
C GLN A 67 12.41 -24.47 -5.96
N ILE A 68 11.94 -23.78 -4.93
CA ILE A 68 12.75 -22.88 -4.09
C ILE A 68 13.97 -23.62 -3.55
N ASP A 69 13.81 -24.84 -3.03
CA ASP A 69 14.90 -25.63 -2.49
C ASP A 69 15.96 -25.96 -3.55
N ARG A 70 15.55 -26.28 -4.78
CA ARG A 70 16.49 -26.51 -5.90
C ARG A 70 17.20 -25.23 -6.30
N ASP A 71 16.45 -24.14 -6.51
CA ASP A 71 17.02 -22.87 -6.94
C ASP A 71 18.00 -22.32 -5.90
N ASN A 72 17.68 -22.49 -4.61
CA ASN A 72 18.54 -22.10 -3.51
C ASN A 72 19.76 -23.00 -3.36
N ALA A 73 19.63 -24.32 -3.59
CA ALA A 73 20.78 -25.23 -3.59
C ALA A 73 21.80 -24.83 -4.66
N ASP A 74 21.31 -24.52 -5.87
CA ASP A 74 22.14 -24.02 -6.96
C ASP A 74 22.79 -22.68 -6.59
N LEU A 75 22.01 -21.71 -6.08
CA LEU A 75 22.51 -20.41 -5.66
C LEU A 75 23.62 -20.54 -4.60
N PHE A 76 23.38 -21.30 -3.54
CA PHE A 76 24.31 -21.45 -2.43
C PHE A 76 25.57 -22.24 -2.79
N ALA A 77 25.55 -23.05 -3.85
CA ALA A 77 26.75 -23.73 -4.34
C ALA A 77 27.80 -22.76 -4.92
N TYR A 78 27.37 -21.58 -5.40
CA TYR A 78 28.26 -20.58 -6.01
C TYR A 78 28.57 -19.39 -5.10
N LEU A 79 27.84 -19.22 -4.00
CA LEU A 79 28.10 -18.14 -3.04
C LEU A 79 29.32 -18.46 -2.17
N PRO A 80 30.08 -17.42 -1.75
CA PRO A 80 31.14 -17.61 -0.78
C PRO A 80 30.54 -18.13 0.54
N PRO A 81 31.28 -18.96 1.29
CA PRO A 81 30.85 -19.39 2.62
C PRO A 81 30.62 -18.16 3.50
N SER A 82 29.39 -18.00 3.97
CA SER A 82 28.99 -16.85 4.78
C SER A 82 29.27 -17.10 6.26
N SER A 83 29.86 -16.13 6.94
CA SER A 83 30.17 -16.21 8.38
C SER A 83 28.97 -15.92 9.28
N SER A 84 27.91 -15.30 8.76
CA SER A 84 26.69 -14.98 9.49
C SER A 84 25.43 -15.10 8.62
N THR A 85 24.25 -15.05 9.25
CA THR A 85 22.98 -15.13 8.54
C THR A 85 22.65 -13.86 7.76
N GLU A 86 23.11 -12.70 8.24
CA GLU A 86 23.05 -11.41 7.55
C GLU A 86 23.79 -11.48 6.21
N GLU A 87 25.05 -11.95 6.24
CA GLU A 87 25.87 -12.08 5.04
C GLU A 87 25.28 -13.10 4.06
N LEU A 88 24.71 -14.20 4.56
CA LEU A 88 24.00 -15.15 3.72
C LEU A 88 22.83 -14.49 2.97
N LEU A 89 22.00 -13.72 3.68
CA LEU A 89 20.86 -13.02 3.11
C LEU A 89 21.32 -11.96 2.08
N LEU A 90 22.32 -11.15 2.45
CA LEU A 90 22.87 -10.09 1.59
C LEU A 90 23.45 -10.67 0.29
N ASN A 91 24.37 -11.64 0.40
CA ASN A 91 25.05 -12.22 -0.76
C ASN A 91 24.05 -12.90 -1.70
N ALA A 92 23.04 -13.58 -1.15
CA ALA A 92 22.01 -14.24 -1.95
C ALA A 92 21.08 -13.25 -2.68
N LEU A 93 20.73 -12.11 -2.06
CA LEU A 93 19.95 -11.05 -2.70
C LEU A 93 20.77 -10.27 -3.73
N GLU A 94 22.02 -9.95 -3.42
CA GLU A 94 22.95 -9.22 -4.30
C GLU A 94 23.33 -10.04 -5.54
N ALA A 95 23.34 -11.37 -5.44
CA ALA A 95 23.52 -12.26 -6.59
C ALA A 95 22.36 -12.21 -7.60
N GLN A 96 21.19 -11.67 -7.21
CA GLN A 96 20.06 -11.53 -8.13
C GLN A 96 20.27 -10.34 -9.06
N ASN A 97 20.18 -10.58 -10.37
CA ASN A 97 20.26 -9.52 -11.39
C ASN A 97 18.96 -8.71 -11.44
N SER A 98 18.83 -7.74 -10.53
CA SER A 98 17.66 -6.88 -10.41
C SER A 98 18.06 -5.47 -10.04
N ARG A 99 17.44 -4.48 -10.66
CA ARG A 99 17.59 -3.05 -10.29
C ARG A 99 17.10 -2.71 -8.88
N TRP A 100 16.33 -3.60 -8.26
CA TRP A 100 15.83 -3.46 -6.90
C TRP A 100 16.78 -4.10 -5.86
N SER A 101 17.75 -4.89 -6.33
CA SER A 101 18.72 -5.54 -5.45
C SER A 101 19.58 -4.52 -4.71
N GLY A 102 19.99 -4.87 -3.50
CA GLY A 102 20.75 -4.01 -2.58
C GLY A 102 19.91 -2.99 -1.79
N TYR A 103 18.58 -2.97 -1.96
CA TYR A 103 17.70 -2.04 -1.28
C TYR A 103 16.44 -2.69 -0.71
N VAL A 104 15.84 -2.01 0.27
CA VAL A 104 14.50 -2.31 0.77
C VAL A 104 13.65 -1.05 0.81
N TYR A 105 12.33 -1.25 0.76
CA TYR A 105 11.37 -0.20 0.45
C TYR A 105 10.25 -0.15 1.47
N HIS A 106 9.94 1.03 1.97
CA HIS A 106 8.74 1.29 2.77
C HIS A 106 7.80 2.21 2.00
N PHE A 107 6.52 1.86 1.97
CA PHE A 107 5.47 2.57 1.25
C PHE A 107 4.47 3.17 2.24
N THR A 108 4.21 4.46 2.15
CA THR A 108 3.23 5.14 3.02
C THR A 108 2.65 6.39 2.36
N HIS A 109 1.60 6.95 2.96
CA HIS A 109 0.99 8.19 2.48
C HIS A 109 1.81 9.44 2.85
N LEU A 110 1.68 10.50 2.05
CA LEU A 110 2.32 11.81 2.23
C LEU A 110 2.37 12.30 3.68
N GLU A 111 1.23 12.35 4.37
CA GLU A 111 1.17 12.86 5.76
C GLU A 111 2.00 12.03 6.75
N ASN A 112 1.97 10.70 6.59
CA ASN A 112 2.80 9.80 7.38
C ASN A 112 4.29 9.98 7.03
N ALA A 113 4.62 10.11 5.75
CA ALA A 113 5.98 10.34 5.30
C ALA A 113 6.57 11.62 5.90
N VAL A 114 5.80 12.71 5.93
CA VAL A 114 6.20 13.96 6.61
C VAL A 114 6.48 13.73 8.09
N THR A 115 5.62 12.98 8.78
CA THR A 115 5.81 12.64 10.20
C THR A 115 7.09 11.85 10.43
N ILE A 116 7.33 10.81 9.62
CA ILE A 116 8.53 9.97 9.66
C ILE A 116 9.80 10.83 9.45
N LEU A 117 9.77 11.71 8.45
CA LEU A 117 10.91 12.56 8.10
C LEU A 117 11.22 13.60 9.18
N ARG A 118 10.20 14.24 9.75
CA ARG A 118 10.35 15.19 10.87
C ARG A 118 10.89 14.51 12.13
N GLN A 119 10.41 13.30 12.43
CA GLN A 119 10.86 12.53 13.59
C GLN A 119 12.18 11.79 13.35
N ARG A 120 12.62 11.67 12.10
CA ARG A 120 13.74 10.83 11.66
C ARG A 120 13.61 9.38 12.13
N LYS A 121 12.37 8.89 12.24
CA LYS A 121 12.06 7.57 12.77
C LYS A 121 10.88 6.97 12.01
N LEU A 122 11.04 5.72 11.62
CA LEU A 122 9.94 4.90 11.12
C LEU A 122 9.53 3.93 12.21
N LYS A 123 8.31 4.09 12.73
CA LYS A 123 7.82 3.30 13.87
C LYS A 123 6.91 2.16 13.42
N SER A 124 6.96 1.06 14.16
CA SER A 124 6.03 -0.06 14.00
C SER A 124 4.59 0.40 14.28
N ARG A 125 3.64 -0.37 13.78
CA ARG A 125 2.22 -0.07 13.92
C ARG A 125 1.77 0.05 15.37
N GLN A 126 2.30 -0.77 16.27
CA GLN A 126 1.95 -0.74 17.69
C GLN A 126 2.39 0.56 18.37
N GLN A 127 3.49 1.17 17.90
CA GLN A 127 4.02 2.41 18.46
C GLN A 127 3.38 3.67 17.85
N LEU A 128 2.56 3.53 16.82
CA LEU A 128 1.87 4.62 16.17
C LEU A 128 0.58 4.95 16.94
N LEU A 129 0.49 6.19 17.43
CA LEU A 129 -0.70 6.76 18.08
C LEU A 129 -1.84 7.00 17.06
N SER A 130 -2.99 7.51 17.54
CA SER A 130 -4.23 7.77 16.78
C SER A 130 -4.11 8.69 15.55
N HIS A 131 -2.94 9.26 15.26
CA HIS A 131 -2.72 10.21 14.15
C HIS A 131 -2.10 9.57 12.89
N PHE A 132 -1.91 8.24 12.86
CA PHE A 132 -1.40 7.55 11.66
C PHE A 132 -2.50 7.31 10.62
N LYS A 133 -2.27 7.73 9.37
CA LYS A 133 -3.20 7.49 8.26
C LYS A 133 -3.03 6.07 7.74
N ASP A 134 -4.05 5.23 7.91
CA ASP A 134 -3.95 3.86 7.48
C ASP A 134 -4.32 3.62 6.04
N SER A 135 -3.34 3.22 5.24
CA SER A 135 -3.56 2.84 3.85
C SER A 135 -3.94 1.36 3.67
N SER A 136 -4.06 0.59 4.75
CA SER A 136 -4.50 -0.81 4.72
C SER A 136 -5.99 -0.95 5.04
N ALA A 137 -6.61 -2.04 4.57
CA ALA A 137 -8.00 -2.32 4.89
C ALA A 137 -8.17 -2.71 6.37
N LEU A 138 -9.26 -2.27 7.01
CA LEU A 138 -9.52 -2.48 8.44
C LEU A 138 -9.51 -3.96 8.82
N ASN A 139 -10.09 -4.81 7.97
CA ASN A 139 -10.13 -6.26 8.21
C ASN A 139 -8.75 -6.91 8.09
N VAL A 140 -7.86 -6.41 7.23
CA VAL A 140 -6.46 -6.86 7.17
C VAL A 140 -5.73 -6.50 8.45
N ILE A 141 -5.92 -5.28 8.95
CA ILE A 141 -5.32 -4.80 10.21
C ILE A 141 -5.81 -5.61 11.40
N ARG A 142 -7.11 -5.91 11.46
CA ARG A 142 -7.72 -6.71 12.53
C ARG A 142 -7.27 -8.17 12.49
N GLY A 143 -7.16 -8.75 11.29
CA GLY A 143 -6.71 -10.13 11.08
C GLY A 143 -5.21 -10.34 11.25
N THR A 144 -4.40 -9.28 11.18
CA THR A 144 -2.95 -9.36 11.38
C THR A 144 -2.63 -9.66 12.85
N ARG A 145 -1.82 -10.71 13.09
CA ARG A 145 -1.36 -11.14 14.42
C ARG A 145 -0.75 -9.97 15.20
N ALA A 146 -1.00 -9.91 16.51
CA ALA A 146 -0.51 -8.82 17.36
C ALA A 146 1.02 -8.65 17.27
N GLN A 147 1.75 -9.76 17.33
CA GLN A 147 3.21 -9.79 17.20
C GLN A 147 3.73 -9.17 15.89
N VAL A 148 2.97 -9.26 14.79
CA VAL A 148 3.36 -8.65 13.50
C VAL A 148 3.29 -7.11 13.57
N LYS A 149 2.44 -6.56 14.44
CA LYS A 149 2.26 -5.10 14.59
C LYS A 149 3.44 -4.44 15.31
N GLU A 150 4.32 -5.24 15.90
CA GLU A 150 5.55 -4.80 16.61
C GLU A 150 6.70 -4.52 15.64
N PHE A 151 6.55 -4.83 14.35
CA PHE A 151 7.58 -4.66 13.35
C PHE A 151 7.30 -3.48 12.42
N VAL A 152 8.37 -2.76 12.09
CA VAL A 152 8.46 -1.97 10.87
C VAL A 152 8.66 -2.94 9.70
N ARG A 153 7.86 -2.77 8.65
CA ARG A 153 7.85 -3.66 7.48
C ARG A 153 8.43 -2.97 6.27
N PHE A 154 9.32 -3.68 5.58
CA PHE A 154 9.88 -3.28 4.31
C PHE A 154 9.68 -4.37 3.27
N TYR A 155 9.43 -3.96 2.03
CA TYR A 155 9.41 -4.85 0.88
C TYR A 155 10.79 -4.85 0.21
N PHE A 156 11.17 -5.98 -0.39
CA PHE A 156 12.40 -6.05 -1.17
C PHE A 156 12.27 -5.35 -2.53
N ARG A 157 11.06 -5.08 -3.00
CA ARG A 157 10.83 -4.29 -4.20
C ARG A 157 9.55 -3.45 -4.12
N PRO A 158 9.48 -2.35 -4.90
CA PRO A 158 8.21 -1.75 -5.26
C PRO A 158 7.37 -2.67 -6.15
N LEU A 159 6.15 -2.25 -6.45
CA LEU A 159 5.16 -2.91 -7.30
C LEU A 159 4.75 -4.30 -6.75
N THR A 160 4.45 -4.37 -5.45
CA THR A 160 3.94 -5.58 -4.78
C THR A 160 2.42 -5.72 -4.96
N PRO A 161 1.83 -6.91 -4.75
CA PRO A 161 0.38 -7.09 -4.79
C PRO A 161 -0.35 -6.13 -3.83
N THR A 162 0.17 -5.96 -2.61
CA THR A 162 -0.39 -5.02 -1.62
C THR A 162 -0.39 -3.58 -2.13
N GLN A 163 0.69 -3.13 -2.77
CA GLN A 163 0.74 -1.80 -3.36
C GLN A 163 -0.30 -1.66 -4.48
N ARG A 164 -0.42 -2.64 -5.40
CA ARG A 164 -1.39 -2.59 -6.50
C ARG A 164 -2.80 -2.31 -6.00
N CYS A 165 -3.14 -2.87 -4.85
CA CYS A 165 -4.43 -2.71 -4.23
C CYS A 165 -4.66 -1.34 -3.59
N ASN A 166 -3.66 -0.82 -2.89
CA ASN A 166 -3.82 0.36 -2.03
C ASN A 166 -3.44 1.67 -2.73
N GLU A 167 -2.61 1.61 -3.77
CA GLU A 167 -2.06 2.79 -4.45
C GLU A 167 -3.17 3.73 -4.97
N ASN A 168 -2.93 5.04 -4.87
CA ASN A 168 -3.86 6.09 -5.28
C ASN A 168 -5.21 5.96 -4.56
N LEU A 169 -6.33 6.02 -5.29
CA LEU A 169 -7.68 5.88 -4.73
C LEU A 169 -8.12 4.41 -4.58
N GLY A 170 -7.15 3.49 -4.62
CA GLY A 170 -7.32 2.06 -4.40
C GLY A 170 -8.09 1.32 -5.50
N SER A 171 -8.02 -0.01 -5.46
CA SER A 171 -8.82 -0.88 -6.32
C SER A 171 -10.22 -1.11 -5.73
N SER A 172 -11.25 -1.02 -6.59
CA SER A 172 -12.63 -1.34 -6.22
C SER A 172 -12.84 -2.85 -5.98
N GLU A 173 -11.98 -3.70 -6.54
CA GLU A 173 -12.05 -5.17 -6.45
C GLU A 173 -12.01 -5.67 -4.99
N LEU A 174 -11.51 -4.84 -4.08
CA LEU A 174 -11.27 -5.21 -2.69
C LEU A 174 -12.34 -4.76 -1.69
N VAL A 175 -13.25 -3.85 -2.09
CA VAL A 175 -14.24 -3.26 -1.18
C VAL A 175 -15.17 -4.33 -0.63
N GLN A 176 -15.69 -5.19 -1.51
CA GLN A 176 -16.61 -6.27 -1.14
C GLN A 176 -15.98 -7.27 -0.17
N ARG A 177 -14.65 -7.46 -0.25
CA ARG A 177 -13.91 -8.45 0.55
C ARG A 177 -13.54 -7.93 1.92
N PHE A 178 -13.14 -6.66 2.03
CA PHE A 178 -12.57 -6.13 3.27
C PHE A 178 -13.48 -5.15 4.02
N GLY A 179 -14.67 -4.85 3.48
CA GLY A 179 -15.63 -3.95 4.12
C GLY A 179 -15.21 -2.48 4.10
N ASN A 180 -14.04 -2.16 3.55
CA ASN A 180 -13.57 -0.81 3.26
C ASN A 180 -12.53 -0.85 2.12
N ARG A 181 -12.38 0.27 1.40
CA ARG A 181 -11.35 0.40 0.36
C ARG A 181 -10.00 0.81 0.98
N PRO A 182 -8.92 0.03 0.84
CA PRO A 182 -7.59 0.52 1.17
C PRO A 182 -7.15 1.57 0.15
N ILE A 183 -6.74 2.76 0.60
CA ILE A 183 -6.33 3.86 -0.27
C ILE A 183 -5.06 4.54 0.24
N CYS A 184 -4.23 4.99 -0.69
CA CYS A 184 -3.01 5.74 -0.46
C CYS A 184 -2.89 6.78 -1.58
N PRO A 185 -3.66 7.89 -1.50
CA PRO A 185 -3.84 8.81 -2.64
C PRO A 185 -2.53 9.39 -3.15
N ILE A 186 -1.62 9.73 -2.23
CA ILE A 186 -0.27 10.20 -2.54
C ILE A 186 0.74 9.27 -1.88
N PRO A 187 1.23 8.26 -2.62
CA PRO A 187 2.21 7.34 -2.09
C PRO A 187 3.64 7.89 -2.15
N ILE A 188 4.36 7.71 -1.07
CA ILE A 188 5.78 8.04 -0.92
C ILE A 188 6.53 6.75 -0.62
N PHE A 189 7.56 6.47 -1.42
CA PHE A 189 8.48 5.37 -1.18
C PHE A 189 9.73 5.88 -0.47
N PHE A 190 10.04 5.27 0.67
CA PHE A 190 11.38 5.32 1.24
C PHE A 190 12.16 4.14 0.69
N ARG A 191 13.38 4.39 0.22
CA ARG A 191 14.36 3.37 -0.16
C ARG A 191 15.53 3.45 0.80
N PHE A 192 15.92 2.32 1.37
CA PHE A 192 17.09 2.18 2.24
C PHE A 192 18.11 1.24 1.62
N ASN A 193 19.39 1.57 1.76
CA ASN A 193 20.48 0.63 1.45
C ASN A 193 20.39 -0.57 2.41
N LEU A 194 20.22 -1.77 1.85
CA LEU A 194 20.01 -2.99 2.64
C LEU A 194 21.26 -3.38 3.43
N ARG A 195 22.45 -3.21 2.84
CA ARG A 195 23.71 -3.53 3.50
C ARG A 195 23.95 -2.60 4.69
N SER A 196 23.76 -1.29 4.52
CA SER A 196 23.85 -0.32 5.62
C SER A 196 22.86 -0.67 6.75
N LEU A 197 21.65 -1.10 6.40
CA LEU A 197 20.62 -1.52 7.35
C LEU A 197 21.01 -2.78 8.13
N LEU A 198 21.43 -3.86 7.46
CA LEU A 198 21.77 -5.13 8.10
C LEU A 198 23.13 -5.12 8.82
N SER A 199 24.03 -4.19 8.46
CA SER A 199 25.33 -4.05 9.15
C SER A 199 25.21 -3.40 10.54
N SER A 200 24.05 -2.83 10.88
CA SER A 200 23.84 -2.19 12.18
C SER A 200 23.54 -3.21 13.27
N ASN A 201 24.48 -3.41 14.20
CA ASN A 201 24.31 -4.29 15.36
C ASN A 201 23.23 -3.82 16.36
N LYS A 202 22.70 -2.59 16.19
CA LYS A 202 21.63 -2.03 17.03
C LYS A 202 20.24 -2.45 16.56
N LEU A 203 20.12 -3.03 15.38
CA LEU A 203 18.84 -3.40 14.79
C LEU A 203 18.59 -4.89 14.94
N ARG A 204 17.40 -5.22 15.44
CA ARG A 204 16.89 -6.59 15.43
C ARG A 204 16.02 -6.75 14.20
N TRP A 205 16.48 -7.61 13.30
CA TRP A 205 15.84 -7.82 12.01
C TRP A 205 15.34 -9.25 11.87
N LYS A 206 14.34 -9.46 11.01
CA LYS A 206 13.83 -10.77 10.57
C LYS A 206 13.41 -10.69 9.12
N VAL A 207 13.23 -11.83 8.46
CA VAL A 207 12.58 -11.91 7.15
C VAL A 207 11.34 -12.79 7.22
N SER A 208 10.31 -12.44 6.44
CA SER A 208 9.12 -13.26 6.29
C SER A 208 9.14 -14.08 5.00
N LEU A 209 8.61 -15.30 5.08
CA LEU A 209 8.37 -16.18 3.93
C LEU A 209 6.96 -15.96 3.37
N GLY A 210 6.64 -14.69 3.08
CA GLY A 210 5.37 -14.28 2.49
C GLY A 210 4.72 -13.12 3.23
N ASN A 211 3.46 -12.88 2.87
CA ASN A 211 2.66 -11.79 3.42
C ASN A 211 2.34 -12.02 4.90
N LEU A 212 2.71 -11.07 5.77
CA LEU A 212 2.44 -11.19 7.20
C LEU A 212 0.98 -11.02 7.63
N ALA A 213 0.08 -10.64 6.71
CA ALA A 213 -1.36 -10.71 6.94
C ALA A 213 -1.86 -12.16 7.06
N SER A 214 -1.10 -13.14 6.54
CA SER A 214 -1.39 -14.57 6.73
C SER A 214 -0.92 -15.04 8.12
N PRO A 215 -1.76 -15.78 8.88
CA PRO A 215 -1.39 -16.34 10.16
C PRO A 215 -0.40 -17.50 10.04
N HIS A 216 -0.23 -18.08 8.85
CA HIS A 216 0.70 -19.19 8.60
C HIS A 216 2.08 -18.75 8.12
N THR A 217 2.29 -17.45 7.90
CA THR A 217 3.58 -16.94 7.44
C THR A 217 4.64 -17.12 8.53
N GLU A 218 5.67 -17.89 8.22
CA GLU A 218 6.88 -18.00 9.03
C GLU A 218 7.75 -16.76 8.84
N PHE A 219 8.40 -16.30 9.92
CA PHE A 219 9.36 -15.22 9.86
C PHE A 219 10.37 -15.35 11.01
N ASP A 220 11.64 -15.23 10.70
CA ASP A 220 12.75 -15.17 11.65
C ASP A 220 14.03 -14.67 10.95
N CYS A 221 15.14 -14.64 11.67
CA CYS A 221 16.48 -14.35 11.15
C CYS A 221 17.41 -15.57 11.21
N THR A 222 16.89 -16.78 11.45
CA THR A 222 17.74 -17.98 11.52
C THR A 222 18.20 -18.43 10.14
N PRO A 223 19.35 -19.12 10.02
CA PRO A 223 19.83 -19.67 8.76
C PRO A 223 18.79 -20.55 8.06
N GLU A 224 17.99 -21.32 8.83
CA GLU A 224 16.98 -22.23 8.30
C GLU A 224 15.85 -21.47 7.61
N ILE A 225 15.41 -20.34 8.18
CA ILE A 225 14.40 -19.48 7.57
C ILE A 225 14.96 -18.77 6.35
N VAL A 226 16.18 -18.20 6.44
CA VAL A 226 16.81 -17.51 5.30
C VAL A 226 17.04 -18.46 4.13
N LYS A 227 17.46 -19.71 4.36
CA LYS A 227 17.63 -20.72 3.30
C LYS A 227 16.32 -21.13 2.60
N LYS A 228 15.17 -20.85 3.21
CA LYS A 228 13.84 -21.09 2.63
C LYS A 228 13.29 -19.88 1.87
N PHE A 229 14.01 -18.76 1.86
CA PHE A 229 13.63 -17.55 1.17
C PHE A 229 13.72 -17.73 -0.35
N ASP A 230 12.76 -17.20 -1.10
CA ASP A 230 12.67 -17.37 -2.56
C ASP A 230 13.46 -16.26 -3.27
N PHE A 231 14.79 -16.38 -3.26
CA PHE A 231 15.70 -15.36 -3.81
C PHE A 231 15.47 -15.11 -5.30
N GLN A 232 15.22 -16.18 -6.07
CA GLN A 232 15.05 -16.11 -7.51
C GLN A 232 13.82 -15.28 -7.92
N TYR A 233 12.73 -15.35 -7.13
CA TYR A 233 11.46 -14.69 -7.48
C TYR A 233 11.09 -13.48 -6.62
N VAL A 234 11.84 -13.15 -5.56
CA VAL A 234 11.55 -11.97 -4.72
C VAL A 234 11.50 -10.67 -5.54
N TYR A 235 12.32 -10.60 -6.59
CA TYR A 235 12.38 -9.46 -7.49
C TYR A 235 11.51 -9.58 -8.75
N ALA A 236 10.88 -10.73 -8.96
CA ALA A 236 10.06 -10.98 -10.13
C ALA A 236 8.79 -10.12 -10.13
N ASP A 237 8.25 -9.87 -11.33
CA ASP A 237 6.97 -9.20 -11.49
C ASP A 237 5.77 -10.09 -11.12
N LEU A 238 4.58 -9.51 -11.19
CA LEU A 238 3.34 -10.13 -10.74
C LEU A 238 2.66 -11.03 -11.79
N ARG A 239 3.32 -11.36 -12.91
CA ARG A 239 2.72 -12.17 -13.98
C ARG A 239 2.62 -13.64 -13.62
N THR A 240 3.44 -14.12 -12.69
CA THR A 240 3.46 -15.51 -12.24
C THR A 240 2.95 -15.62 -10.81
N GLU A 241 2.29 -16.74 -10.49
CA GLU A 241 1.83 -17.03 -9.13
C GLU A 241 2.99 -17.06 -8.12
N ARG A 242 4.14 -17.65 -8.49
CA ARG A 242 5.34 -17.66 -7.65
C ARG A 242 5.87 -16.25 -7.42
N GLY A 243 5.93 -15.40 -8.46
CA GLY A 243 6.34 -13.99 -8.33
C GLY A 243 5.38 -13.17 -7.47
N LYS A 244 4.06 -13.37 -7.59
CA LYS A 244 3.07 -12.74 -6.69
C LYS A 244 3.29 -13.13 -5.23
N TYR A 245 3.64 -14.39 -4.96
CA TYR A 245 3.92 -14.88 -3.62
C TYR A 245 5.27 -14.34 -3.09
N ALA A 246 6.36 -14.54 -3.82
CA ALA A 246 7.71 -14.18 -3.41
C ALA A 246 7.90 -12.66 -3.24
N SER A 247 7.25 -11.84 -4.07
CA SER A 247 7.28 -10.37 -3.94
C SER A 247 6.58 -9.83 -2.68
N GLN A 248 5.89 -10.69 -1.93
CA GLN A 248 5.33 -10.38 -0.62
C GLN A 248 6.23 -10.82 0.53
N HIS A 249 7.45 -11.30 0.27
CA HIS A 249 8.47 -11.42 1.32
C HIS A 249 8.83 -10.03 1.84
N GLU A 250 9.04 -9.95 3.15
CA GLU A 250 9.26 -8.68 3.85
C GLU A 250 10.50 -8.76 4.73
N LEU A 251 11.25 -7.67 4.80
CA LEU A 251 12.22 -7.43 5.85
C LEU A 251 11.51 -6.74 7.01
N LEU A 252 11.79 -7.20 8.22
CA LEU A 252 11.15 -6.76 9.45
C LEU A 252 12.19 -6.18 10.39
N ILE A 253 11.91 -5.02 10.97
CA ILE A 253 12.73 -4.40 12.00
C ILE A 253 11.87 -4.22 13.25
N GLU A 254 12.34 -4.73 14.38
CA GLU A 254 11.60 -4.66 15.64
C GLU A 254 11.46 -3.21 16.12
N SER A 255 10.27 -2.87 16.62
CA SER A 255 9.93 -1.58 17.23
C SER A 255 9.99 -0.38 16.28
N GLU A 256 11.19 0.14 15.98
CA GLU A 256 11.38 1.32 15.15
C GLU A 256 12.72 1.28 14.41
N LEU A 257 12.78 2.01 13.29
CA LEU A 257 14.01 2.30 12.57
C LEU A 257 14.37 3.77 12.78
N ASP A 258 15.47 4.02 13.48
CA ASP A 258 16.04 5.35 13.68
C ASP A 258 16.96 5.71 12.52
N PHE A 259 16.70 6.84 11.85
CA PHE A 259 17.43 7.24 10.64
C PHE A 259 18.82 7.79 10.98
N ASP A 260 19.08 8.17 12.24
CA ASP A 260 20.41 8.59 12.71
C ASP A 260 21.44 7.45 12.74
N LEU A 261 20.99 6.21 12.51
CA LEU A 261 21.87 5.05 12.35
C LEU A 261 22.50 4.97 10.95
N PHE A 262 22.09 5.82 10.01
CA PHE A 262 22.50 5.75 8.61
C PHE A 262 23.10 7.06 8.11
N ASN A 263 23.87 6.98 7.03
CA ASN A 263 24.20 8.18 6.28
C ASN A 263 22.96 8.63 5.52
N ASP A 264 22.76 9.94 5.38
CA ASP A 264 21.62 10.48 4.63
C ASP A 264 21.59 9.98 3.16
N ASN A 265 22.75 9.60 2.59
CA ASN A 265 22.86 9.03 1.24
C ASN A 265 22.36 7.57 1.13
N ASP A 266 22.23 6.86 2.25
CA ASP A 266 21.66 5.50 2.28
C ASP A 266 20.13 5.53 2.18
N ILE A 267 19.53 6.71 2.24
CA ILE A 267 18.08 6.92 2.23
C ILE A 267 17.72 7.77 1.01
N SER A 268 16.71 7.34 0.25
CA SER A 268 16.16 8.14 -0.85
C SER A 268 14.65 8.05 -0.87
N LEU A 269 14.01 9.12 -1.33
CA LEU A 269 12.56 9.21 -1.44
C LEU A 269 12.14 9.17 -2.90
N PHE A 270 11.08 8.41 -3.21
CA PHE A 270 10.51 8.31 -4.55
C PHE A 270 9.04 8.71 -4.51
N VAL A 271 8.67 9.59 -5.45
CA VAL A 271 7.31 10.10 -5.60
C VAL A 271 6.83 9.93 -7.04
N GLN A 272 5.51 9.91 -7.23
CA GLN A 272 4.90 9.65 -8.54
C GLN A 272 5.08 10.80 -9.52
N ASP A 273 4.92 12.04 -9.06
CA ASP A 273 4.88 13.22 -9.89
C ASP A 273 5.34 14.48 -9.16
N GLU A 274 5.33 15.58 -9.90
CA GLU A 274 5.75 16.89 -9.42
C GLU A 274 4.83 17.44 -8.32
N ASN A 275 3.53 17.14 -8.35
CA ASN A 275 2.59 17.61 -7.33
C ASN A 275 2.89 16.97 -5.97
N ALA A 276 3.20 15.67 -5.97
CA ALA A 276 3.63 14.96 -4.76
C ALA A 276 4.97 15.50 -4.24
N ARG A 277 5.93 15.78 -5.14
CA ARG A 277 7.24 16.37 -4.78
C ARG A 277 7.08 17.75 -4.14
N VAL A 278 6.27 18.62 -4.76
CA VAL A 278 5.96 19.96 -4.25
C VAL A 278 5.32 19.87 -2.88
N SER A 279 4.29 19.03 -2.73
CA SER A 279 3.58 18.87 -1.46
C SER A 279 4.51 18.40 -0.35
N LEU A 280 5.31 17.36 -0.61
CA LEU A 280 6.29 16.83 0.36
C LEU A 280 7.34 17.87 0.74
N SER A 281 7.90 18.59 -0.24
CA SER A 281 8.92 19.62 -0.01
C SER A 281 8.37 20.79 0.81
N THR A 282 7.13 21.19 0.52
CA THR A 282 6.42 22.29 1.20
C THR A 282 6.19 21.98 2.68
N PHE A 283 5.92 20.72 3.05
CA PHE A 283 5.77 20.34 4.45
C PHE A 283 7.06 20.37 5.25
N LEU A 284 8.19 20.09 4.60
CA LEU A 284 9.45 19.85 5.30
C LEU A 284 10.27 21.13 5.48
N ASP A 285 9.93 22.22 4.78
CA ASP A 285 10.75 23.43 4.70
C ASP A 285 12.24 23.11 4.38
N GLY A 286 12.44 22.08 3.56
CA GLY A 286 13.74 21.47 3.25
C GLY A 286 13.81 19.99 3.60
N CYS A 287 14.19 19.15 2.63
CA CYS A 287 14.40 17.72 2.84
C CYS A 287 15.89 17.39 2.68
N ARG A 288 16.48 16.72 3.69
CA ARG A 288 17.89 16.28 3.64
C ARG A 288 18.12 15.11 2.69
N TYR A 289 17.08 14.31 2.46
CA TYR A 289 17.15 13.14 1.59
C TYR A 289 16.81 13.51 0.15
N PRO A 290 17.50 12.92 -0.84
CA PRO A 290 17.13 13.07 -2.25
C PRO A 290 15.68 12.65 -2.51
N ILE A 291 14.91 13.51 -3.19
CA ILE A 291 13.55 13.22 -3.65
C ILE A 291 13.57 13.05 -5.17
N HIS A 292 13.21 11.86 -5.64
CA HIS A 292 13.17 11.51 -7.06
C HIS A 292 11.74 11.33 -7.54
N ILE A 293 11.42 11.91 -8.70
CA ILE A 293 10.19 11.59 -9.42
C ILE A 293 10.48 10.39 -10.32
N ASN A 294 9.85 9.24 -10.04
CA ASN A 294 10.04 8.04 -10.84
C ASN A 294 8.78 7.20 -10.90
N THR A 295 8.08 7.25 -12.03
CA THR A 295 6.82 6.52 -12.25
C THR A 295 6.97 5.01 -12.25
N GLN A 296 8.19 4.47 -12.43
CA GLN A 296 8.44 3.02 -12.49
C GLN A 296 8.33 2.33 -11.13
N TYR A 297 8.19 3.09 -10.05
CA TYR A 297 7.91 2.58 -8.70
C TYR A 297 6.41 2.32 -8.47
N PHE A 298 5.55 2.76 -9.38
CA PHE A 298 4.10 2.84 -9.19
C PHE A 298 3.35 2.17 -10.34
N PHE A 299 2.22 1.53 -10.03
CA PHE A 299 1.41 0.86 -11.04
C PHE A 299 0.66 1.86 -11.93
N ASN A 300 0.17 2.95 -11.34
CA ASN A 300 -0.67 3.96 -11.98
C ASN A 300 -1.93 3.40 -12.65
N TYR A 301 -2.40 2.23 -12.22
CA TYR A 301 -3.62 1.58 -12.71
C TYR A 301 -4.87 2.07 -11.98
N ASN A 302 -4.72 2.42 -10.70
CA ASN A 302 -5.84 2.87 -9.89
C ASN A 302 -6.19 4.32 -10.20
N PRO A 303 -7.47 4.70 -10.01
CA PRO A 303 -7.90 6.08 -10.12
C PRO A 303 -7.09 6.97 -9.21
N ARG A 304 -6.85 8.20 -9.67
CA ARG A 304 -6.03 9.16 -8.94
C ARG A 304 -6.53 10.57 -9.13
N VAL A 305 -6.29 11.41 -8.13
CA VAL A 305 -6.54 12.84 -8.26
C VAL A 305 -5.38 13.45 -9.05
N ILE A 306 -5.72 14.17 -10.12
CA ILE A 306 -4.82 14.89 -10.99
C ILE A 306 -5.02 16.38 -10.76
N ILE A 307 -3.91 17.10 -10.60
CA ILE A 307 -3.89 18.55 -10.47
C ILE A 307 -3.07 19.10 -11.62
N LYS A 308 -3.68 20.00 -12.39
CA LYS A 308 -3.05 20.68 -13.52
C LYS A 308 -3.07 22.18 -13.30
N HIS A 309 -1.90 22.79 -13.47
CA HIS A 309 -1.72 24.23 -13.49
C HIS A 309 -1.53 24.67 -14.94
N SER A 310 -2.54 25.31 -15.53
CA SER A 310 -2.44 25.87 -16.87
C SER A 310 -1.50 27.07 -16.87
N LEU A 311 -0.55 27.07 -17.82
CA LEU A 311 0.33 28.21 -18.07
C LEU A 311 -0.32 29.27 -18.99
N ILE A 312 -1.46 28.96 -19.60
CA ILE A 312 -2.21 29.87 -20.47
C ILE A 312 -3.02 30.84 -19.62
N VAL A 313 -3.03 32.13 -19.99
CA VAL A 313 -3.77 33.20 -19.29
C VAL A 313 -5.26 33.19 -19.70
N PRO A 314 -6.20 33.28 -18.73
CA PRO A 314 -5.96 33.32 -17.29
C PRO A 314 -5.47 31.96 -16.76
N LYS A 315 -4.44 31.98 -15.89
CA LYS A 315 -3.91 30.74 -15.31
C LYS A 315 -5.05 30.03 -14.59
N LYS A 316 -5.19 28.74 -14.88
CA LYS A 316 -6.31 27.93 -14.43
C LYS A 316 -5.76 26.74 -13.66
N ILE A 317 -6.27 26.51 -12.46
CA ILE A 317 -6.02 25.31 -11.68
C ILE A 317 -7.18 24.35 -11.91
N SER A 318 -6.87 23.11 -12.28
CA SER A 318 -7.86 22.06 -12.56
C SER A 318 -7.54 20.85 -11.70
N VAL A 319 -8.48 20.45 -10.86
CA VAL A 319 -8.42 19.24 -10.04
C VAL A 319 -9.44 18.25 -10.60
N SER A 320 -9.02 17.00 -10.84
CA SER A 320 -9.92 15.98 -11.37
C SER A 320 -9.56 14.58 -10.90
N ILE A 321 -10.55 13.74 -10.68
CA ILE A 321 -10.35 12.29 -10.51
C ILE A 321 -10.21 11.68 -11.91
N TYR A 322 -9.01 11.16 -12.20
CA TYR A 322 -8.72 10.43 -13.43
C TYR A 322 -8.85 8.93 -13.18
N CYS A 323 -9.61 8.25 -14.05
CA CYS A 323 -9.79 6.81 -14.05
C CYS A 323 -9.08 6.21 -15.28
N PRO A 324 -7.96 5.49 -15.13
CA PRO A 324 -7.21 4.94 -16.25
C PRO A 324 -7.99 3.85 -17.00
N THR A 325 -8.79 3.08 -16.28
CA THR A 325 -9.66 2.03 -16.81
C THR A 325 -11.11 2.48 -16.76
N LYS A 326 -11.95 1.97 -17.68
CA LYS A 326 -13.42 2.05 -17.58
C LYS A 326 -13.89 1.15 -16.43
N SER A 327 -13.50 1.48 -15.19
CA SER A 327 -14.11 0.85 -14.01
C SER A 327 -15.58 1.21 -14.01
N VAL A 328 -16.44 0.21 -13.80
CA VAL A 328 -17.89 0.36 -13.65
C VAL A 328 -18.24 1.09 -12.34
N ASP A 329 -17.25 1.26 -11.47
CA ASP A 329 -17.40 1.82 -10.14
C ASP A 329 -17.11 3.31 -10.17
N ASP A 330 -18.14 4.12 -9.89
CA ASP A 330 -17.97 5.54 -9.66
C ASP A 330 -17.12 5.68 -8.39
N HIS A 331 -15.88 6.15 -8.52
CA HIS A 331 -15.01 6.47 -7.38
C HIS A 331 -15.56 7.69 -6.63
N ALA A 332 -16.74 7.50 -6.01
CA ALA A 332 -17.70 8.45 -5.48
C ALA A 332 -17.23 9.12 -4.18
N GLY A 333 -15.94 9.42 -4.11
CA GLY A 333 -15.43 10.36 -3.14
C GLY A 333 -15.72 11.80 -3.54
N GLU A 334 -15.33 12.70 -2.67
CA GLU A 334 -15.50 14.14 -2.84
C GLU A 334 -14.15 14.83 -2.85
N LEU A 335 -14.04 15.88 -3.66
CA LEU A 335 -12.91 16.77 -3.73
C LEU A 335 -13.22 18.03 -2.92
N PHE A 336 -12.31 18.37 -2.02
CA PHE A 336 -12.33 19.62 -1.26
C PHE A 336 -11.11 20.43 -1.65
N ILE A 337 -11.31 21.66 -2.11
CA ILE A 337 -10.22 22.61 -2.34
C ILE A 337 -10.36 23.70 -1.29
N GLN A 338 -9.37 23.80 -0.40
CA GLN A 338 -9.36 24.78 0.69
C GLN A 338 -8.29 25.83 0.42
N ILE A 339 -8.73 27.07 0.24
CA ILE A 339 -7.90 28.23 -0.05
C ILE A 339 -7.69 29.01 1.25
N LYS A 340 -6.44 29.29 1.60
CA LYS A 340 -6.02 29.94 2.85
C LYS A 340 -6.10 31.48 2.77
N SER A 341 -7.19 31.99 2.19
CA SER A 341 -7.49 33.42 2.14
C SER A 341 -8.95 33.64 1.82
N LYS A 342 -9.52 34.76 2.25
CA LYS A 342 -10.87 35.20 1.85
C LYS A 342 -10.95 35.66 0.40
N THR A 343 -9.81 35.86 -0.27
CA THR A 343 -9.83 36.40 -1.63
C THR A 343 -10.46 35.37 -2.57
N PRO A 344 -11.62 35.68 -3.16
CA PRO A 344 -12.33 34.74 -3.99
C PRO A 344 -11.52 34.42 -5.24
N THR A 345 -11.75 33.24 -5.81
CA THR A 345 -11.29 32.93 -7.16
C THR A 345 -12.24 33.58 -8.16
N LYS A 346 -11.74 34.19 -9.24
CA LYS A 346 -12.57 34.93 -10.23
C LYS A 346 -13.66 34.08 -10.86
N THR A 347 -13.39 32.80 -11.05
CA THR A 347 -14.29 31.88 -11.75
C THR A 347 -14.06 30.47 -11.23
N ILE A 348 -15.13 29.81 -10.79
CA ILE A 348 -15.15 28.41 -10.35
C ILE A 348 -16.10 27.65 -11.27
N THR A 349 -15.66 26.52 -11.79
CA THR A 349 -16.44 25.66 -12.70
C THR A 349 -16.20 24.19 -12.38
N GLY A 350 -17.09 23.31 -12.85
CA GLY A 350 -16.96 21.86 -12.70
C GLY A 350 -18.18 21.22 -12.03
N ASN A 351 -17.98 20.02 -11.48
CA ASN A 351 -18.99 19.25 -10.76
C ASN A 351 -19.06 19.73 -9.30
N LEU A 352 -19.57 20.94 -9.10
CA LEU A 352 -19.64 21.58 -7.79
C LEU A 352 -20.84 21.05 -6.98
N ARG A 353 -20.62 20.84 -5.69
CA ARG A 353 -21.69 20.64 -4.69
C ARG A 353 -21.97 21.91 -3.90
N GLY A 354 -20.93 22.70 -3.62
CA GLY A 354 -21.07 23.90 -2.84
C GLY A 354 -19.77 24.69 -2.74
N ILE A 355 -19.90 25.94 -2.36
CA ILE A 355 -18.81 26.87 -2.08
C ILE A 355 -19.11 27.47 -0.72
N TYR A 356 -18.12 27.44 0.18
CA TYR A 356 -18.30 27.81 1.58
C TYR A 356 -17.19 28.77 1.99
N GLU A 357 -17.57 29.90 2.57
CA GLU A 357 -16.64 30.90 3.09
C GLU A 357 -16.64 30.84 4.62
N ARG A 358 -15.44 30.83 5.21
CA ARG A 358 -15.19 30.91 6.65
C ARG A 358 -14.20 32.01 6.97
N GLU A 359 -14.00 32.30 8.24
CA GLU A 359 -13.10 33.38 8.67
C GLU A 359 -11.66 33.18 8.17
N ASP A 360 -11.21 31.93 8.07
CA ASP A 360 -9.83 31.52 7.79
C ASP A 360 -9.64 30.77 6.47
N ALA A 361 -10.74 30.29 5.85
CA ALA A 361 -10.65 29.48 4.64
C ALA A 361 -11.85 29.66 3.70
N PHE A 362 -11.58 29.54 2.40
CA PHE A 362 -12.59 29.42 1.35
C PHE A 362 -12.55 27.99 0.78
N THR A 363 -13.66 27.27 0.85
CA THR A 363 -13.75 25.85 0.49
C THR A 363 -14.63 25.65 -0.74
N ILE A 364 -14.08 24.98 -1.76
CA ILE A 364 -14.81 24.53 -2.94
C ILE A 364 -15.02 23.02 -2.83
N LEU A 365 -16.28 22.58 -2.80
CA LEU A 365 -16.67 21.18 -2.72
C LEU A 365 -17.18 20.69 -4.08
N GLY A 366 -16.75 19.50 -4.49
CA GLY A 366 -17.24 18.86 -5.71
C GLY A 366 -16.90 17.38 -5.79
N HIS A 367 -17.19 16.77 -6.94
CA HIS A 367 -17.02 15.33 -7.14
C HIS A 367 -15.83 14.96 -8.02
N LYS A 368 -16.03 15.03 -9.34
CA LYS A 368 -15.09 14.48 -10.32
C LYS A 368 -14.11 15.51 -10.85
N HIS A 369 -14.57 16.74 -11.01
CA HIS A 369 -13.77 17.81 -11.58
C HIS A 369 -14.12 19.15 -10.97
N ILE A 370 -13.11 19.90 -10.56
CA ILE A 370 -13.22 21.27 -10.10
C ILE A 370 -12.13 22.08 -10.81
N SER A 371 -12.50 23.26 -11.27
CA SER A 371 -11.59 24.18 -11.94
C SER A 371 -11.79 25.58 -11.38
N PHE A 372 -10.70 26.31 -11.15
CA PHE A 372 -10.79 27.70 -10.73
C PHE A 372 -9.64 28.55 -11.27
N ILE A 373 -9.90 29.86 -11.37
CA ILE A 373 -8.90 30.87 -11.74
C ILE A 373 -8.49 31.61 -10.46
N PRO A 374 -7.25 31.44 -9.97
CA PRO A 374 -6.76 32.18 -8.81
C PRO A 374 -6.65 33.68 -9.15
N GLU A 375 -6.94 34.54 -8.17
CA GLU A 375 -6.71 35.98 -8.29
C GLU A 375 -5.24 36.38 -8.13
N SER A 376 -4.46 35.54 -7.46
CA SER A 376 -3.04 35.74 -7.19
C SER A 376 -2.26 34.48 -7.51
N GLU A 377 -1.06 34.64 -8.07
CA GLU A 377 -0.09 33.55 -8.27
C GLU A 377 0.43 32.98 -6.95
N LEU A 378 0.30 33.75 -5.86
CA LEU A 378 0.71 33.35 -4.51
C LEU A 378 -0.44 32.68 -3.72
N LEU A 379 -1.52 32.28 -4.40
CA LEU A 379 -2.66 31.64 -3.77
C LEU A 379 -2.22 30.38 -3.02
N GLN A 380 -2.44 30.36 -1.71
CA GLN A 380 -2.19 29.19 -0.88
C GLN A 380 -3.44 28.32 -0.84
N TYR A 381 -3.33 27.07 -1.25
CA TYR A 381 -4.45 26.13 -1.25
C TYR A 381 -4.00 24.68 -1.05
N ALA A 382 -4.92 23.89 -0.51
CA ALA A 382 -4.78 22.46 -0.32
C ALA A 382 -5.94 21.72 -1.00
N VAL A 383 -5.66 20.54 -1.50
CA VAL A 383 -6.65 19.65 -2.10
C VAL A 383 -6.75 18.41 -1.23
N TYR A 384 -7.98 18.10 -0.80
CA TYR A 384 -8.30 16.91 -0.07
C TYR A 384 -9.25 16.03 -0.87
N TYR A 385 -9.10 14.73 -0.65
CA TYR A 385 -10.03 13.71 -1.12
C TYR A 385 -10.72 13.07 0.08
N GLN A 386 -12.04 13.02 0.04
CA GLN A 386 -12.84 12.36 1.08
C GLN A 386 -13.54 11.12 0.54
N TYR A 387 -13.43 10.00 1.25
CA TYR A 387 -14.13 8.76 0.96
C TYR A 387 -14.52 8.05 2.26
N GLU A 388 -15.78 7.66 2.39
CA GLU A 388 -16.32 6.94 3.58
C GLU A 388 -15.87 7.57 4.92
N LYS A 389 -15.98 8.91 5.03
CA LYS A 389 -15.57 9.75 6.17
C LYS A 389 -14.06 9.87 6.42
N GLN A 390 -13.22 9.20 5.63
CA GLN A 390 -11.78 9.39 5.68
C GLN A 390 -11.38 10.55 4.77
N ILE A 391 -10.58 11.46 5.31
CA ILE A 391 -10.04 12.61 4.59
C ILE A 391 -8.57 12.38 4.33
N TRP A 392 -8.13 12.64 3.11
CA TRP A 392 -6.77 12.44 2.65
C TRP A 392 -6.25 13.71 2.01
N LEU A 393 -5.08 14.18 2.46
CA LEU A 393 -4.41 15.28 1.80
C LEU A 393 -3.78 14.80 0.50
N VAL A 394 -4.20 15.40 -0.61
CA VAL A 394 -3.71 15.06 -1.95
C VAL A 394 -2.66 16.06 -2.42
N TYR A 395 -2.80 17.32 -2.05
CA TYR A 395 -1.86 18.35 -2.46
C TYR A 395 -1.89 19.53 -1.53
N THR A 396 -0.74 20.17 -1.40
CA THR A 396 -0.65 21.51 -0.82
C THR A 396 0.51 22.27 -1.44
N ASN A 397 0.38 23.60 -1.51
CA ASN A 397 1.48 24.51 -1.82
C ASN A 397 1.85 25.43 -0.64
N TYR A 398 1.33 25.15 0.56
CA TYR A 398 1.73 25.81 1.79
C TYR A 398 1.90 24.82 2.96
N ASN A 399 2.67 25.22 3.98
CA ASN A 399 3.00 24.36 5.10
C ASN A 399 1.81 24.20 6.08
N ASN A 400 1.68 23.00 6.66
CA ASN A 400 0.66 22.59 7.63
C ASN A 400 -0.79 22.95 7.24
N PRO A 401 -1.29 22.46 6.09
CA PRO A 401 -2.68 22.64 5.70
C PRO A 401 -3.61 21.89 6.65
N MET A 402 -4.61 22.59 7.19
CA MET A 402 -5.62 22.03 8.08
C MET A 402 -6.88 21.75 7.29
N PHE A 403 -7.47 20.57 7.51
CA PHE A 403 -8.78 20.27 6.92
C PHE A 403 -9.88 20.92 7.74
N HIS A 404 -10.65 21.81 7.12
CA HIS A 404 -11.84 22.40 7.74
C HIS A 404 -13.10 21.67 7.24
N ALA A 405 -13.66 20.80 8.07
CA ALA A 405 -14.90 20.08 7.74
C ALA A 405 -16.07 21.05 7.54
N ILE A 406 -16.88 20.84 6.51
CA ILE A 406 -18.13 21.58 6.31
C ILE A 406 -19.14 20.99 7.31
N GLU A 407 -19.64 21.80 8.24
CA GLU A 407 -20.72 21.37 9.14
C GLU A 407 -22.00 21.30 8.29
N GLU A 408 -22.74 20.18 8.40
CA GLU A 408 -24.00 19.94 7.68
C GLU A 408 -25.14 20.84 8.17
#